data_AF-X1KKM0-F1
#
_entry.id   AF-X1KKM0-F1
#
_cell.length_a   1.000
_cell.length_b   1.000
_cell.length_c   1.000
_cell.angle_alpha   90.00
_cell.angle_beta   90.00
_cell.angle_gamma   90.00
#
_symmetry.space_group_name_H-M   'P 1'
#
loop_
_entity.id
_entity.type
_entity.pdbx_description
1 polymer ?
#
loop_
_entity_poly.entity_id
_entity_poly.type
_entity_poly.pdbx_seq_one_letter_code
_entity_poly.pdbx_strand_id
1 'polypeptide(L)'
;MRVCAQGVASYLQQTGLASRGLIVGYDTRFASEDFASAVAEVVAGNGIKVYLCPKATPTPAISYGILAKQAGGAIIITASHNPASWNGFKVKSEHGSSAPPDAITKIEKHISHTLATYFSGPKIKWVLDNIPDARAAAEKGDAIFGNIDTWEIWWLTGGPGGGVHVTDVTNASRTMLMNLKTLEWDQEILDILGIPRQMLPEIRPSSDSKIYGYTLQDSPLGASIPVCGDLGDQQAALVGQTCYNPGEGKNTYGTGCFMLLNTGTKPVLSKSGLLTTVGYKIDAEPAVYCLEGSIAISGALIQWLRDNLKLFEKSSEVEALAKTVEDNGGIYFVPAFSGLFAPYWKSDARGVIVGLTRYINKGHIARAALEATAYQTREVLDAMEKDSGVKLATLKVDGGMVYNELLMQFQADILSMPVVRPRVAETTSLGAAYAAGLAVGFWDNLEDLRQN
;
A
#
# COMPACT_ATOMS: atom_id res chain seq x y z
N MET A 1 -7.87 11.13 -13.92
CA MET A 1 -8.80 10.97 -15.07
C MET A 1 -9.03 9.51 -15.43
N ARG A 2 -8.03 8.76 -15.93
CA ARG A 2 -8.24 7.35 -16.35
C ARG A 2 -8.78 6.44 -15.24
N VAL A 3 -8.24 6.54 -14.02
CA VAL A 3 -8.76 5.80 -12.84
C VAL A 3 -10.21 6.18 -12.51
N CYS A 4 -10.55 7.47 -12.58
CA CYS A 4 -11.92 7.93 -12.36
C CYS A 4 -12.87 7.40 -13.45
N ALA A 5 -12.42 7.38 -14.71
CA ALA A 5 -13.18 6.79 -15.82
C ALA A 5 -13.39 5.29 -15.63
N GLN A 6 -12.38 4.56 -15.14
CA GLN A 6 -12.51 3.15 -14.79
C GLN A 6 -13.55 2.95 -13.69
N GLY A 7 -13.52 3.75 -12.63
CA GLY A 7 -14.52 3.68 -11.56
C GLY A 7 -15.95 3.94 -12.04
N VAL A 8 -16.12 4.89 -12.98
CA VAL A 8 -17.43 5.13 -13.62
C VAL A 8 -17.84 3.96 -14.51
N ALA A 9 -16.93 3.36 -15.27
CA ALA A 9 -17.21 2.20 -16.11
C ALA A 9 -17.67 0.99 -15.26
N SER A 10 -16.95 0.68 -14.19
CA SER A 10 -17.32 -0.37 -13.23
C SER A 10 -18.68 -0.11 -12.57
N TYR A 11 -18.97 1.15 -12.21
CA TYR A 11 -20.28 1.56 -11.69
C TYR A 11 -21.40 1.32 -12.71
N LEU A 12 -21.22 1.68 -13.98
CA LEU A 12 -22.22 1.48 -15.02
C LEU A 12 -22.48 0.00 -15.31
N GLN A 13 -21.45 -0.84 -15.29
CA GLN A 13 -21.61 -2.29 -15.45
C GLN A 13 -22.39 -2.88 -14.27
N GLN A 14 -22.03 -2.51 -13.04
CA GLN A 14 -22.69 -2.98 -11.83
C GLN A 14 -24.17 -2.59 -11.77
N THR A 15 -24.52 -1.40 -12.27
CA THR A 15 -25.90 -0.88 -12.26
C THR A 15 -26.71 -1.27 -13.50
N GLY A 16 -26.11 -2.01 -14.44
CA GLY A 16 -26.74 -2.38 -15.71
C GLY A 16 -26.88 -1.24 -16.73
N LEU A 17 -26.40 -0.04 -16.40
CA LEU A 17 -26.45 1.15 -17.26
C LEU A 17 -25.42 1.12 -18.38
N ALA A 18 -24.42 0.23 -18.33
CA ALA A 18 -23.40 0.06 -19.37
C ALA A 18 -23.99 -0.17 -20.78
N SER A 19 -25.09 -0.92 -20.86
CA SER A 19 -25.80 -1.21 -22.12
C SER A 19 -26.32 0.04 -22.84
N ARG A 20 -26.51 1.14 -22.11
CA ARG A 20 -27.03 2.41 -22.64
C ARG A 20 -25.92 3.32 -23.19
N GLY A 21 -24.66 2.96 -22.97
CA GLY A 21 -23.50 3.78 -23.34
C GLY A 21 -23.32 5.02 -22.47
N LEU A 22 -22.24 5.77 -22.70
CA LEU A 22 -21.86 6.95 -21.93
C LEU A 22 -21.46 8.10 -22.84
N ILE A 23 -21.95 9.31 -22.57
CA ILE A 23 -21.52 10.51 -23.28
C ILE A 23 -20.26 11.07 -22.62
N VAL A 24 -19.27 11.47 -23.41
CA VAL A 24 -18.06 12.13 -22.91
C VAL A 24 -17.96 13.49 -23.58
N GLY A 25 -17.97 14.56 -22.79
CA GLY A 25 -17.85 15.93 -23.29
C GLY A 25 -16.85 16.74 -22.48
N TYR A 26 -16.55 17.94 -22.98
CA TYR A 26 -15.51 18.78 -22.42
C TYR A 26 -15.74 20.26 -22.74
N ASP A 27 -15.10 21.15 -21.98
CA ASP A 27 -15.09 22.60 -22.23
C ASP A 27 -13.78 23.09 -22.85
N THR A 28 -13.62 24.39 -23.07
CA THR A 28 -12.45 24.97 -23.74
C THR A 28 -11.22 25.15 -22.83
N ARG A 29 -11.18 24.52 -21.64
CA ARG A 29 -10.03 24.63 -20.73
C ARG A 29 -8.83 23.84 -21.24
N PHE A 30 -7.67 24.16 -20.68
CA PHE A 30 -6.41 23.53 -21.03
C PHE A 30 -6.49 22.00 -20.91
N ALA A 31 -6.09 21.31 -21.99
CA ALA A 31 -6.09 19.85 -22.15
C ALA A 31 -7.44 19.15 -21.91
N SER A 32 -8.57 19.88 -21.91
CA SER A 32 -9.91 19.30 -21.69
C SER A 32 -10.28 18.27 -22.77
N GLU A 33 -9.86 18.51 -24.02
CA GLU A 33 -10.04 17.59 -25.13
C GLU A 33 -9.21 16.30 -24.96
N ASP A 34 -7.92 16.42 -24.64
CA ASP A 34 -7.03 15.29 -24.41
C ASP A 34 -7.54 14.41 -23.25
N PHE A 35 -8.00 15.02 -22.17
CA PHE A 35 -8.59 14.30 -21.05
C PHE A 35 -9.90 13.62 -21.42
N ALA A 36 -10.74 14.23 -22.23
CA ALA A 36 -11.97 13.61 -22.71
C ALA A 36 -11.68 12.39 -23.60
N SER A 37 -10.68 12.49 -24.48
CA SER A 37 -10.19 11.37 -25.28
C SER A 37 -9.69 10.21 -24.40
N ALA A 38 -8.87 10.51 -23.38
CA ALA A 38 -8.39 9.49 -22.44
C ALA A 38 -9.52 8.82 -21.64
N VAL A 39 -10.58 9.56 -21.29
CA VAL A 39 -11.78 9.00 -20.66
C VAL A 39 -12.53 8.10 -21.63
N ALA A 40 -12.73 8.55 -22.87
CA ALA A 40 -13.41 7.80 -23.90
C ALA A 40 -12.71 6.46 -24.18
N GLU A 41 -11.39 6.45 -24.28
CA GLU A 41 -10.58 5.24 -24.44
C GLU A 41 -10.84 4.23 -23.32
N VAL A 42 -10.79 4.67 -22.06
CA VAL A 42 -10.99 3.78 -20.89
C VAL A 42 -12.39 3.20 -20.89
N VAL A 43 -13.42 4.04 -21.11
CA VAL A 43 -14.82 3.59 -21.11
C VAL A 43 -15.09 2.62 -22.26
N ALA A 44 -14.57 2.92 -23.45
CA ALA A 44 -14.66 2.02 -24.61
C ALA A 44 -13.93 0.70 -24.38
N GLY A 45 -12.76 0.73 -23.74
CA GLY A 45 -11.99 -0.46 -23.36
C GLY A 45 -12.73 -1.40 -22.40
N ASN A 46 -13.72 -0.89 -21.65
CA ASN A 46 -14.61 -1.68 -20.81
C ASN A 46 -15.86 -2.21 -21.55
N GLY A 47 -15.87 -2.15 -22.89
CA GLY A 47 -16.99 -2.61 -23.72
C GLY A 47 -18.22 -1.70 -23.69
N ILE A 48 -18.10 -0.47 -23.15
CA ILE A 48 -19.20 0.49 -23.05
C ILE A 48 -19.18 1.40 -24.27
N LYS A 49 -20.31 1.54 -24.97
CA LYS A 49 -20.42 2.45 -26.12
C LYS A 49 -20.19 3.90 -25.68
N VAL A 50 -19.23 4.59 -26.30
CA VAL A 50 -18.92 6.00 -26.00
C VAL A 50 -19.47 6.94 -27.07
N TYR A 51 -20.14 8.00 -26.64
CA TYR A 51 -20.52 9.14 -27.47
C TYR A 51 -19.61 10.33 -27.13
N LEU A 52 -18.44 10.41 -27.75
CA LEU A 52 -17.50 11.51 -27.54
C LEU A 52 -17.98 12.76 -28.32
N CYS A 53 -18.08 13.90 -27.63
CA CYS A 53 -18.41 15.16 -28.27
C CYS A 53 -17.24 15.60 -29.19
N PRO A 54 -17.49 15.92 -30.47
CA PRO A 54 -16.42 16.23 -31.44
C PRO A 54 -15.84 17.65 -31.28
N LYS A 55 -16.39 18.45 -30.37
CA LYS A 55 -15.94 19.80 -30.04
C LYS A 55 -16.34 20.14 -28.61
N ALA A 56 -15.73 21.19 -28.07
CA ALA A 56 -16.13 21.73 -26.78
C ALA A 56 -17.65 21.97 -26.73
N THR A 57 -18.31 21.37 -25.74
CA THR A 57 -19.77 21.29 -25.66
C THR A 57 -20.25 21.72 -24.28
N PRO A 58 -21.16 22.70 -24.19
CA PRO A 58 -21.61 23.21 -22.90
C PRO A 58 -22.40 22.14 -22.12
N THR A 59 -22.27 22.15 -20.79
CA THR A 59 -22.91 21.15 -19.91
C THR A 59 -24.41 20.94 -20.18
N PRO A 60 -25.25 21.97 -20.41
CA PRO A 60 -26.66 21.77 -20.75
C PRO A 60 -26.90 20.95 -22.03
N ALA A 61 -26.05 21.09 -23.04
CA ALA A 61 -26.16 20.31 -24.27
C ALA A 61 -25.81 18.84 -24.04
N ILE A 62 -24.84 18.56 -23.14
CA ILE A 62 -24.52 17.20 -22.72
C ILE A 62 -25.67 16.59 -21.93
N SER A 63 -26.26 17.35 -20.99
CA SER A 63 -27.45 16.92 -20.24
C SER A 63 -28.63 16.59 -21.17
N TYR A 64 -28.89 17.41 -22.18
CA TYR A 64 -29.88 17.12 -23.21
C TYR A 64 -29.50 15.88 -24.03
N GLY A 65 -28.23 15.74 -24.40
CA GLY A 65 -27.71 14.59 -25.14
C GLY A 65 -27.96 13.25 -24.42
N ILE A 66 -27.82 13.22 -23.08
CA ILE A 66 -28.10 12.02 -22.27
C ILE A 66 -29.54 11.56 -22.49
N LEU A 67 -30.50 12.49 -22.41
CA LEU A 67 -31.91 12.20 -22.61
C LEU A 67 -32.20 11.79 -24.06
N ALA A 68 -31.66 12.53 -25.03
CA ALA A 68 -31.89 12.29 -26.45
C ALA A 68 -31.31 10.95 -26.94
N LYS A 69 -30.19 10.51 -26.38
CA LYS A 69 -29.54 9.22 -26.69
C LYS A 69 -29.94 8.09 -25.74
N GLN A 70 -30.77 8.39 -24.73
CA GLN A 70 -31.09 7.49 -23.62
C GLN A 70 -29.83 6.89 -22.97
N ALA A 71 -28.74 7.67 -22.89
CA ALA A 71 -27.46 7.21 -22.37
C ALA A 71 -27.52 6.86 -20.87
N GLY A 72 -26.61 6.01 -20.40
CA GLY A 72 -26.48 5.64 -18.98
C GLY A 72 -25.92 6.77 -18.12
N GLY A 73 -25.44 7.85 -18.74
CA GLY A 73 -24.93 9.04 -18.05
C GLY A 73 -23.97 9.84 -18.94
N ALA A 74 -23.24 10.77 -18.34
CA ALA A 74 -22.10 11.42 -19.00
C ALA A 74 -20.92 11.70 -18.07
N ILE A 75 -19.73 11.79 -18.64
CA ILE A 75 -18.56 12.43 -18.03
C ILE A 75 -18.32 13.75 -18.74
N ILE A 76 -18.10 14.82 -17.97
CA ILE A 76 -17.81 16.15 -18.49
C ILE A 76 -16.49 16.63 -17.90
N ILE A 77 -15.53 16.92 -18.78
CA ILE A 77 -14.26 17.53 -18.41
C ILE A 77 -14.45 19.05 -18.35
N THR A 78 -14.66 19.56 -17.12
CA THR A 78 -14.89 20.98 -16.87
C THR A 78 -14.72 21.31 -15.38
N ALA A 79 -14.05 22.43 -15.09
CA ALA A 79 -14.03 23.00 -13.74
C ALA A 79 -15.16 24.01 -13.49
N SER A 80 -16.06 24.25 -14.46
CA SER A 80 -17.25 25.11 -14.28
C SER A 80 -16.89 26.53 -13.82
N HIS A 81 -17.31 26.95 -12.62
CA HIS A 81 -17.01 28.26 -12.03
C HIS A 81 -15.68 28.30 -11.25
N ASN A 82 -14.92 27.19 -11.19
CA ASN A 82 -13.62 27.14 -10.54
C ASN A 82 -12.54 27.86 -11.37
N PRO A 83 -11.39 28.23 -10.75
CA PRO A 83 -10.32 28.98 -11.41
C PRO A 83 -9.96 28.43 -12.80
N ALA A 84 -9.62 29.31 -13.75
CA ALA A 84 -9.39 28.93 -15.15
C ALA A 84 -8.24 27.93 -15.34
N SER A 85 -7.26 27.93 -14.43
CA SER A 85 -6.14 26.98 -14.41
C SER A 85 -6.53 25.56 -13.96
N TRP A 86 -7.73 25.37 -13.42
CA TRP A 86 -8.21 24.07 -12.98
C TRP A 86 -8.94 23.35 -14.11
N ASN A 87 -8.90 22.02 -14.05
CA ASN A 87 -9.81 21.17 -14.79
C ASN A 87 -10.65 20.33 -13.81
N GLY A 88 -11.74 19.73 -14.27
CA GLY A 88 -12.64 18.98 -13.39
C GLY A 88 -13.22 17.76 -14.08
N PHE A 89 -13.63 16.77 -13.30
CA PHE A 89 -14.26 15.54 -13.77
C PHE A 89 -15.67 15.48 -13.18
N LYS A 90 -16.68 15.74 -14.00
CA LYS A 90 -18.08 15.74 -13.55
C LYS A 90 -18.82 14.54 -14.09
N VAL A 91 -19.53 13.83 -13.22
CA VAL A 91 -20.40 12.73 -13.61
C VAL A 91 -21.86 13.21 -13.62
N LYS A 92 -22.57 12.89 -14.69
CA LYS A 92 -24.01 13.09 -14.87
C LYS A 92 -24.72 11.75 -14.81
N SER A 93 -25.88 11.72 -14.16
CA SER A 93 -26.78 10.57 -14.13
C SER A 93 -27.45 10.35 -15.50
N GLU A 94 -28.10 9.21 -15.64
CA GLU A 94 -28.97 8.84 -16.76
C GLU A 94 -30.18 9.78 -16.93
N HIS A 95 -30.47 10.63 -15.94
CA HIS A 95 -31.53 11.64 -15.98
C HIS A 95 -31.03 13.02 -16.46
N GLY A 96 -29.74 13.14 -16.80
CA GLY A 96 -29.15 14.41 -17.23
C GLY A 96 -28.82 15.38 -16.09
N SER A 97 -29.17 15.04 -14.84
CA SER A 97 -28.79 15.76 -13.64
C SER A 97 -27.35 15.41 -13.22
N SER A 98 -26.78 16.19 -12.30
CA SER A 98 -25.52 15.76 -11.65
C SER A 98 -25.73 14.43 -10.94
N ALA A 99 -24.72 13.55 -11.00
CA ALA A 99 -24.79 12.28 -10.29
C ALA A 99 -25.05 12.52 -8.80
N PRO A 100 -26.02 11.80 -8.18
CA PRO A 100 -26.34 11.98 -6.77
C PRO A 100 -25.17 11.50 -5.89
N PRO A 101 -25.07 12.00 -4.64
CA PRO A 101 -23.96 11.63 -3.74
C PRO A 101 -23.76 10.13 -3.55
N ASP A 102 -24.83 9.34 -3.51
CA ASP A 102 -24.73 7.88 -3.35
C ASP A 102 -24.08 7.19 -4.57
N ALA A 103 -24.36 7.68 -5.79
CA ALA A 103 -23.71 7.22 -7.00
C ALA A 103 -22.23 7.60 -7.00
N ILE A 104 -21.90 8.82 -6.56
CA ILE A 104 -20.52 9.27 -6.39
C ILE A 104 -19.77 8.38 -5.39
N THR A 105 -20.33 8.11 -4.21
CA THR A 105 -19.69 7.22 -3.22
C THR A 105 -19.44 5.82 -3.78
N LYS A 106 -20.36 5.27 -4.58
CA LYS A 106 -20.18 3.96 -5.24
C LYS A 106 -19.05 4.00 -6.28
N ILE A 107 -18.99 5.06 -7.08
CA ILE A 107 -17.90 5.29 -8.05
C ILE A 107 -16.56 5.45 -7.34
N GLU A 108 -16.50 6.25 -6.27
CA GLU A 108 -15.31 6.45 -5.45
C GLU A 108 -14.83 5.15 -4.81
N LYS A 109 -15.76 4.29 -4.37
CA LYS A 109 -15.43 2.94 -3.90
C LYS A 109 -14.76 2.11 -5.00
N HIS A 110 -15.22 2.18 -6.26
CA HIS A 110 -14.50 1.53 -7.35
C HIS A 110 -13.12 2.14 -7.56
N ILE A 111 -12.99 3.46 -7.51
CA ILE A 111 -11.71 4.18 -7.63
C ILE A 111 -10.73 3.79 -6.52
N SER A 112 -11.18 3.67 -5.27
CA SER A 112 -10.32 3.37 -4.12
C SER A 112 -9.73 1.96 -4.15
N HIS A 113 -10.39 1.01 -4.83
CA HIS A 113 -9.84 -0.31 -5.09
C HIS A 113 -8.91 -0.33 -6.32
N THR A 114 -8.92 0.73 -7.12
CA THR A 114 -8.26 0.79 -8.43
C THR A 114 -6.94 1.54 -8.33
N LEU A 115 -5.84 0.79 -8.12
CA LEU A 115 -4.46 1.14 -8.45
C LEU A 115 -3.80 2.25 -7.60
N ALA A 116 -3.17 1.84 -6.49
CA ALA A 116 -2.08 2.62 -5.90
C ALA A 116 -0.78 2.39 -6.70
N THR A 117 0.05 3.43 -6.90
CA THR A 117 1.39 3.30 -7.51
C THR A 117 2.37 2.46 -6.70
N TYR A 118 1.93 2.01 -5.53
CA TYR A 118 2.68 1.22 -4.57
C TYR A 118 3.02 -0.18 -5.10
N PHE A 119 2.04 -0.90 -5.66
CA PHE A 119 2.16 -2.32 -5.99
C PHE A 119 2.84 -2.60 -7.34
N SER A 120 3.31 -3.84 -7.54
CA SER A 120 4.11 -4.24 -8.70
C SER A 120 3.31 -4.35 -10.01
N GLY A 121 2.07 -4.84 -9.98
CA GLY A 121 1.23 -5.11 -11.17
C GLY A 121 1.20 -3.98 -12.20
N PRO A 122 0.77 -2.76 -11.84
CA PRO A 122 0.80 -1.62 -12.77
C PRO A 122 2.20 -1.24 -13.27
N LYS A 123 3.27 -1.49 -12.49
CA LYS A 123 4.65 -1.25 -12.94
C LYS A 123 5.07 -2.26 -14.00
N ILE A 124 4.70 -3.53 -13.83
CA ILE A 124 4.93 -4.59 -14.83
C ILE A 124 4.22 -4.22 -16.13
N LYS A 125 2.92 -3.86 -16.05
CA LYS A 125 2.17 -3.40 -17.22
C LYS A 125 2.87 -2.24 -17.93
N TRP A 126 3.31 -1.24 -17.16
CA TRP A 126 4.03 -0.10 -17.73
C TRP A 126 5.29 -0.55 -18.48
N VAL A 127 6.09 -1.46 -17.91
CA VAL A 127 7.28 -2.01 -18.57
C VAL A 127 6.92 -2.73 -19.86
N LEU A 128 5.90 -3.60 -19.84
CA LEU A 128 5.46 -4.36 -21.02
C LEU A 128 4.92 -3.44 -22.14
N ASP A 129 4.33 -2.31 -21.79
CA ASP A 129 3.74 -1.37 -22.75
C ASP A 129 4.74 -0.33 -23.27
N ASN A 130 5.85 -0.06 -22.56
CA ASN A 130 6.76 1.05 -22.85
C ASN A 130 8.19 0.63 -23.19
N ILE A 131 8.65 -0.55 -22.77
CA ILE A 131 10.01 -1.03 -23.10
C ILE A 131 9.95 -1.85 -24.39
N PRO A 132 10.70 -1.47 -25.44
CA PRO A 132 10.78 -2.25 -26.68
C PRO A 132 11.11 -3.72 -26.40
N ASP A 133 10.47 -4.62 -27.15
CA ASP A 133 10.62 -6.08 -27.08
C ASP A 133 10.22 -6.77 -25.76
N ALA A 134 9.99 -6.03 -24.67
CA ALA A 134 9.68 -6.59 -23.34
C ALA A 134 8.43 -7.47 -23.37
N ARG A 135 7.36 -7.03 -24.06
CA ARG A 135 6.14 -7.82 -24.22
C ARG A 135 6.38 -9.12 -24.99
N ALA A 136 7.05 -9.03 -26.13
CA ALA A 136 7.35 -10.19 -26.96
C ALA A 136 8.26 -11.19 -26.22
N ALA A 137 9.22 -10.71 -25.44
CA ALA A 137 10.08 -11.54 -24.60
C ALA A 137 9.28 -12.22 -23.47
N ALA A 138 8.41 -11.49 -22.77
CA ALA A 138 7.56 -12.05 -21.72
C ALA A 138 6.58 -13.10 -22.27
N GLU A 139 6.02 -12.88 -23.46
CA GLU A 139 5.13 -13.84 -24.16
C GLU A 139 5.87 -15.06 -24.74
N LYS A 140 7.20 -14.99 -24.92
CA LYS A 140 8.04 -16.14 -25.27
C LYS A 140 8.60 -16.88 -24.06
N GLY A 141 8.62 -16.25 -22.89
CA GLY A 141 9.28 -16.75 -21.69
C GLY A 141 10.77 -16.36 -21.60
N ASP A 142 11.25 -15.48 -22.48
CA ASP A 142 12.62 -14.96 -22.47
C ASP A 142 12.80 -13.83 -21.42
N ALA A 143 11.69 -13.26 -20.93
CA ALA A 143 11.69 -12.30 -19.83
C ALA A 143 10.75 -12.78 -18.71
N ILE A 144 11.26 -12.74 -17.48
CA ILE A 144 10.54 -13.12 -16.26
C ILE A 144 10.43 -11.92 -15.32
N PHE A 145 9.37 -11.91 -14.53
CA PHE A 145 9.15 -10.97 -13.44
C PHE A 145 9.61 -11.57 -12.11
N GLY A 146 10.12 -10.73 -11.22
CA GLY A 146 10.35 -11.08 -9.83
C GLY A 146 10.28 -9.84 -8.96
N ASN A 147 9.79 -10.01 -7.73
CA ASN A 147 10.13 -9.09 -6.66
C ASN A 147 11.63 -9.25 -6.30
N ILE A 148 12.14 -8.51 -5.31
CA ILE A 148 13.58 -8.57 -4.97
C ILE A 148 13.96 -9.95 -4.41
N ASP A 149 13.09 -10.58 -3.63
CA ASP A 149 13.21 -11.96 -3.16
C ASP A 149 13.42 -12.93 -4.33
N THR A 150 12.53 -12.91 -5.33
CA THR A 150 12.65 -13.75 -6.53
C THR A 150 13.98 -13.52 -7.25
N TRP A 151 14.41 -12.27 -7.37
CA TRP A 151 15.68 -11.93 -8.03
C TRP A 151 16.88 -12.50 -7.28
N GLU A 152 16.91 -12.35 -5.95
CA GLU A 152 17.98 -12.89 -5.11
C GLU A 152 18.00 -14.42 -5.14
N ILE A 153 16.84 -15.08 -4.96
CA ILE A 153 16.71 -16.54 -5.03
C ILE A 153 17.18 -17.06 -6.39
N TRP A 154 16.75 -16.42 -7.49
CA TRP A 154 17.11 -16.81 -8.84
C TRP A 154 18.62 -16.79 -9.07
N TRP A 155 19.31 -15.71 -8.66
CA TRP A 155 20.77 -15.63 -8.80
C TRP A 155 21.52 -16.59 -7.88
N LEU A 156 21.07 -16.72 -6.63
CA LEU A 156 21.68 -17.64 -5.67
C LEU A 156 21.65 -19.08 -6.18
N THR A 157 20.56 -19.46 -6.85
CA THR A 157 20.31 -20.83 -7.31
C THR A 157 20.75 -21.11 -8.77
N GLY A 158 21.44 -20.17 -9.41
CA GLY A 158 22.14 -20.40 -10.68
C GLY A 158 21.77 -19.49 -11.84
N GLY A 159 20.84 -18.55 -11.64
CA GLY A 159 20.53 -17.49 -12.58
C GLY A 159 20.19 -18.01 -13.99
N PRO A 160 20.81 -17.48 -15.06
CA PRO A 160 20.57 -17.95 -16.43
C PRO A 160 20.89 -19.44 -16.64
N GLY A 161 21.68 -20.06 -15.75
CA GLY A 161 22.06 -21.48 -15.80
C GLY A 161 21.01 -22.44 -15.23
N GLY A 162 19.80 -21.97 -14.93
CA GLY A 162 18.73 -22.79 -14.35
C GLY A 162 18.31 -22.37 -12.94
N GLY A 163 18.48 -21.10 -12.59
CA GLY A 163 18.03 -20.52 -11.33
C GLY A 163 16.54 -20.73 -11.10
N VAL A 164 16.19 -20.99 -9.84
CA VAL A 164 14.83 -21.24 -9.40
C VAL A 164 14.03 -19.94 -9.42
N HIS A 165 12.89 -19.97 -10.12
CA HIS A 165 12.01 -18.80 -10.30
C HIS A 165 10.80 -18.89 -9.38
N VAL A 166 10.97 -18.45 -8.13
CA VAL A 166 9.95 -18.51 -7.06
C VAL A 166 9.82 -17.19 -6.32
N THR A 167 8.70 -17.01 -5.63
CA THR A 167 8.44 -15.95 -4.65
C THR A 167 7.62 -16.55 -3.51
N ASP A 168 7.69 -16.00 -2.31
CA ASP A 168 6.77 -16.41 -1.24
C ASP A 168 5.38 -15.74 -1.34
N VAL A 169 4.43 -16.29 -0.58
CA VAL A 169 3.06 -15.74 -0.49
C VAL A 169 3.00 -14.30 0.04
N THR A 170 3.97 -13.85 0.85
CA THR A 170 3.95 -12.50 1.41
C THR A 170 4.43 -11.46 0.41
N ASN A 171 5.46 -11.74 -0.39
CA ASN A 171 5.89 -10.89 -1.49
C ASN A 171 4.88 -10.89 -2.65
N ALA A 172 4.34 -12.06 -3.00
CA ALA A 172 3.29 -12.20 -4.01
C ALA A 172 2.04 -11.36 -3.68
N SER A 173 1.64 -11.26 -2.39
CA SER A 173 0.50 -10.43 -1.97
C SER A 173 0.72 -8.93 -2.19
N ARG A 174 1.96 -8.48 -2.45
CA ARG A 174 2.31 -7.07 -2.70
C ARG A 174 2.32 -6.70 -4.18
N THR A 175 1.91 -7.62 -5.05
CA THR A 175 1.91 -7.40 -6.50
C THR A 175 0.58 -6.86 -7.03
N MET A 176 -0.52 -7.00 -6.27
CA MET A 176 -1.92 -6.95 -6.74
C MET A 176 -2.34 -8.10 -7.67
N LEU A 177 -1.44 -9.03 -8.01
CA LEU A 177 -1.71 -10.09 -8.97
C LEU A 177 -2.13 -11.40 -8.31
N MET A 178 -1.89 -11.56 -7.00
CA MET A 178 -2.23 -12.77 -6.26
C MET A 178 -3.62 -12.65 -5.63
N ASN A 179 -4.43 -13.71 -5.77
CA ASN A 179 -5.69 -13.82 -5.06
C ASN A 179 -5.45 -14.23 -3.60
N LEU A 180 -5.84 -13.38 -2.65
CA LEU A 180 -5.60 -13.61 -1.22
C LEU A 180 -6.36 -14.81 -0.62
N LYS A 181 -7.30 -15.44 -1.33
CA LYS A 181 -8.01 -16.63 -0.83
C LYS A 181 -7.38 -17.93 -1.33
N THR A 182 -7.00 -17.97 -2.61
CA THR A 182 -6.41 -19.16 -3.21
C THR A 182 -4.89 -19.19 -3.06
N LEU A 183 -4.26 -18.03 -2.86
CA LEU A 183 -2.80 -17.84 -2.85
C LEU A 183 -2.14 -18.19 -4.18
N GLU A 184 -2.90 -18.03 -5.26
CA GLU A 184 -2.44 -18.22 -6.63
C GLU A 184 -2.54 -16.92 -7.41
N TRP A 185 -1.79 -16.81 -8.51
CA TRP A 185 -1.94 -15.70 -9.45
C TRP A 185 -3.36 -15.68 -10.03
N ASP A 186 -4.02 -14.53 -9.94
CA ASP A 186 -5.40 -14.30 -10.35
C ASP A 186 -5.48 -14.01 -11.85
N GLN A 187 -6.01 -14.97 -12.62
CA GLN A 187 -6.02 -14.87 -14.08
C GLN A 187 -6.82 -13.65 -14.58
N GLU A 188 -7.91 -13.28 -13.89
CA GLU A 188 -8.73 -12.13 -14.31
C GLU A 188 -7.92 -10.82 -14.19
N ILE A 189 -7.16 -10.66 -13.10
CA ILE A 189 -6.29 -9.49 -12.92
C ILE A 189 -5.16 -9.47 -13.95
N LEU A 190 -4.55 -10.63 -14.24
CA LEU A 190 -3.51 -10.74 -15.25
C LEU A 190 -4.01 -10.34 -16.64
N ASP A 191 -5.21 -10.79 -17.01
CA ASP A 191 -5.85 -10.46 -18.29
C ASP A 191 -6.15 -8.95 -18.37
N ILE A 192 -6.67 -8.34 -17.29
CA ILE A 192 -6.94 -6.90 -17.21
C ILE A 192 -5.66 -6.08 -17.41
N LEU A 193 -4.54 -6.52 -16.81
CA LEU A 193 -3.26 -5.82 -16.92
C LEU A 193 -2.46 -6.19 -18.17
N GLY A 194 -2.88 -7.24 -18.88
CA GLY A 194 -2.18 -7.79 -20.05
C GLY A 194 -0.80 -8.36 -19.69
N ILE A 195 -0.71 -9.09 -18.58
CA ILE A 195 0.52 -9.71 -18.07
C ILE A 195 0.51 -11.23 -18.36
N PRO A 196 1.44 -11.76 -19.16
CA PRO A 196 1.53 -13.19 -19.44
C PRO A 196 1.84 -14.01 -18.17
N ARG A 197 0.98 -14.97 -17.81
CA ARG A 197 1.15 -15.78 -16.59
C ARG A 197 2.52 -16.46 -16.48
N GLN A 198 3.07 -16.93 -17.60
CA GLN A 198 4.34 -17.66 -17.64
C GLN A 198 5.56 -16.85 -17.20
N MET A 199 5.46 -15.51 -17.20
CA MET A 199 6.56 -14.66 -16.73
C MET A 199 6.62 -14.58 -15.20
N LEU A 200 5.59 -15.06 -14.49
CA LEU A 200 5.46 -14.92 -13.05
C LEU A 200 6.11 -16.11 -12.32
N PRO A 201 6.74 -15.89 -11.16
CA PRO A 201 7.36 -16.95 -10.38
C PRO A 201 6.32 -17.91 -9.79
N GLU A 202 6.72 -19.14 -9.46
CA GLU A 202 5.90 -20.03 -8.63
C GLU A 202 5.77 -19.45 -7.21
N ILE A 203 4.55 -19.40 -6.68
CA ILE A 203 4.29 -18.93 -5.31
C ILE A 203 4.51 -20.09 -4.33
N ARG A 204 5.41 -19.92 -3.37
CA ARG A 204 5.77 -20.91 -2.35
C ARG A 204 5.40 -20.45 -0.93
N PRO A 205 5.31 -21.37 0.05
CA PRO A 205 5.26 -21.01 1.47
C PRO A 205 6.51 -20.21 1.87
N SER A 206 6.38 -19.32 2.86
CA SER A 206 7.46 -18.47 3.36
C SER A 206 8.55 -19.22 4.13
N SER A 207 8.22 -20.39 4.67
CA SER A 207 9.13 -21.37 5.26
C SER A 207 8.74 -22.72 4.66
N ASP A 208 9.61 -23.33 3.86
CA ASP A 208 9.27 -24.52 3.07
C ASP A 208 10.31 -25.62 3.23
N SER A 209 9.91 -26.70 3.90
CA SER A 209 10.71 -27.91 4.13
C SER A 209 11.09 -28.65 2.84
N LYS A 210 10.40 -28.37 1.72
CA LYS A 210 10.78 -28.89 0.41
C LYS A 210 11.98 -28.17 -0.20
N ILE A 211 12.39 -27.03 0.38
CA ILE A 211 13.49 -26.17 -0.06
C ILE A 211 13.22 -25.59 -1.47
N TYR A 212 13.45 -24.29 -1.66
CA TYR A 212 13.26 -23.67 -2.97
C TYR A 212 14.34 -24.10 -3.96
N GLY A 213 15.59 -24.07 -3.50
CA GLY A 213 16.77 -24.46 -4.25
C GLY A 213 18.01 -24.42 -3.38
N TYR A 214 19.17 -24.63 -3.99
CA TYR A 214 20.46 -24.58 -3.30
C TYR A 214 21.36 -23.53 -3.94
N THR A 215 22.17 -22.88 -3.13
CA THR A 215 23.21 -22.00 -3.65
C THR A 215 24.23 -22.79 -4.47
N LEU A 216 24.82 -22.17 -5.50
CA LEU A 216 25.88 -22.83 -6.27
C LEU A 216 27.14 -23.01 -5.42
N GLN A 217 27.84 -24.13 -5.63
CA GLN A 217 29.09 -24.42 -4.90
C GLN A 217 30.22 -23.43 -5.23
N ASP A 218 30.23 -22.89 -6.45
CA ASP A 218 31.14 -21.85 -6.93
C ASP A 218 30.62 -20.42 -6.71
N SER A 219 29.50 -20.26 -5.98
CA SER A 219 29.02 -18.95 -5.53
C SER A 219 29.98 -18.31 -4.51
N PRO A 220 29.84 -17.00 -4.19
CA PRO A 220 30.64 -16.34 -3.17
C PRO A 220 30.60 -17.00 -1.78
N LEU A 221 29.60 -17.84 -1.50
CA LEU A 221 29.47 -18.58 -0.25
C LEU A 221 30.32 -19.86 -0.22
N GLY A 222 30.82 -20.33 -1.37
CA GLY A 222 31.71 -21.49 -1.49
C GLY A 222 31.09 -22.82 -1.05
N ALA A 223 29.77 -22.89 -0.94
CA ALA A 223 29.03 -24.04 -0.42
C ALA A 223 27.64 -24.15 -1.05
N SER A 224 27.12 -25.38 -1.08
CA SER A 224 25.71 -25.66 -1.40
C SER A 224 24.89 -25.51 -0.12
N ILE A 225 24.14 -24.41 -0.02
CA ILE A 225 23.34 -24.02 1.14
C ILE A 225 21.87 -23.99 0.72
N PRO A 226 20.94 -24.58 1.51
CA PRO A 226 19.53 -24.55 1.18
C PRO A 226 18.96 -23.14 1.25
N VAL A 227 18.25 -22.73 0.20
CA VAL A 227 17.44 -21.51 0.14
C VAL A 227 15.99 -21.92 0.39
N CYS A 228 15.46 -21.59 1.56
CA CYS A 228 14.21 -22.20 2.07
C CYS A 228 13.35 -21.29 2.99
N GLY A 229 13.77 -20.03 3.17
CA GLY A 229 13.00 -19.01 3.88
C GLY A 229 12.93 -17.74 3.04
N ASP A 230 11.73 -17.23 2.81
CA ASP A 230 11.47 -16.01 2.06
C ASP A 230 10.24 -15.30 2.64
N LEU A 231 10.40 -14.03 3.00
CA LEU A 231 9.39 -13.18 3.62
C LEU A 231 9.63 -11.74 3.18
N GLY A 232 8.56 -11.02 2.82
CA GLY A 232 8.60 -9.57 2.69
C GLY A 232 9.08 -8.93 3.98
N ASP A 233 9.86 -7.86 3.90
CA ASP A 233 10.60 -7.25 5.02
C ASP A 233 9.75 -6.98 6.28
N GLN A 234 8.53 -6.45 6.09
CA GLN A 234 7.61 -6.14 7.18
C GLN A 234 7.00 -7.40 7.81
N GLN A 235 6.74 -8.42 7.01
CA GLN A 235 6.29 -9.73 7.43
C GLN A 235 7.40 -10.52 8.13
N ALA A 236 8.64 -10.42 7.63
CA ALA A 236 9.81 -10.95 8.30
C ALA A 236 9.98 -10.33 9.69
N ALA A 237 9.84 -9.00 9.82
CA ALA A 237 9.84 -8.35 11.13
C ALA A 237 8.69 -8.83 12.04
N LEU A 238 7.49 -9.11 11.49
CA LEU A 238 6.39 -9.71 12.26
C LEU A 238 6.76 -11.09 12.80
N VAL A 239 7.39 -11.93 11.97
CA VAL A 239 7.86 -13.28 12.33
C VAL A 239 9.01 -13.21 13.35
N GLY A 240 9.98 -12.32 13.16
CA GLY A 240 11.11 -12.12 14.06
C GLY A 240 10.71 -11.52 15.40
N GLN A 241 9.63 -10.74 15.43
CA GLN A 241 8.97 -10.28 16.66
C GLN A 241 8.08 -11.35 17.30
N THR A 242 8.03 -12.57 16.76
CA THR A 242 7.24 -13.70 17.30
C THR A 242 5.73 -13.43 17.42
N CYS A 243 5.17 -12.66 16.49
CA CYS A 243 3.73 -12.34 16.44
C CYS A 243 2.92 -13.44 15.72
N TYR A 244 2.88 -14.63 16.31
CA TYR A 244 2.24 -15.81 15.69
C TYR A 244 0.75 -15.98 15.99
N ASN A 245 0.21 -15.27 16.99
CA ASN A 245 -1.18 -15.37 17.41
C ASN A 245 -2.00 -14.14 17.00
N PRO A 246 -3.32 -14.30 16.74
CA PRO A 246 -4.20 -13.16 16.53
C PRO A 246 -4.15 -12.18 17.71
N GLY A 247 -4.06 -10.88 17.42
CA GLY A 247 -3.93 -9.84 18.45
C GLY A 247 -2.49 -9.55 18.87
N GLU A 248 -1.53 -10.27 18.28
CA GLU A 248 -0.13 -9.85 18.28
C GLU A 248 0.17 -9.04 17.02
N GLY A 249 0.98 -8.01 17.18
CA GLY A 249 1.33 -7.11 16.09
C GLY A 249 2.61 -6.37 16.39
N LYS A 250 3.14 -5.72 15.36
CA LYS A 250 4.35 -4.92 15.48
C LYS A 250 4.19 -3.59 14.75
N ASN A 251 4.98 -2.60 15.13
CA ASN A 251 5.12 -1.35 14.42
C ASN A 251 6.61 -1.00 14.23
N THR A 252 7.02 -0.86 12.98
CA THR A 252 8.38 -0.45 12.63
C THR A 252 8.44 1.07 12.50
N TYR A 253 9.29 1.74 13.27
CA TYR A 253 9.49 3.18 13.24
C TYR A 253 10.74 3.57 12.43
N GLY A 254 10.54 3.83 11.14
CA GLY A 254 11.55 4.30 10.20
C GLY A 254 11.24 5.69 9.63
N THR A 255 11.56 5.92 8.36
CA THR A 255 11.17 7.14 7.63
C THR A 255 9.65 7.34 7.64
N GLY A 256 8.91 6.25 7.39
CA GLY A 256 7.50 6.07 7.72
C GLY A 256 7.34 5.02 8.83
N CYS A 257 6.11 4.76 9.24
CA CYS A 257 5.79 3.63 10.12
C CYS A 257 4.95 2.58 9.40
N PHE A 258 5.21 1.31 9.72
CA PHE A 258 4.45 0.19 9.18
C PHE A 258 3.99 -0.69 10.33
N MET A 259 2.68 -0.70 10.53
CA MET A 259 2.05 -1.50 11.56
C MET A 259 1.42 -2.73 10.91
N LEU A 260 1.68 -3.91 11.47
CA LEU A 260 1.06 -5.17 11.06
C LEU A 260 0.38 -5.80 12.28
N LEU A 261 -0.89 -6.17 12.13
CA LEU A 261 -1.69 -6.89 13.12
C LEU A 261 -2.02 -8.28 12.57
N ASN A 262 -1.60 -9.33 13.28
CA ASN A 262 -1.97 -10.71 12.95
C ASN A 262 -3.47 -10.91 13.18
N THR A 263 -4.18 -11.35 12.14
CA THR A 263 -5.63 -11.62 12.16
C THR A 263 -5.97 -13.11 12.05
N GLY A 264 -4.98 -14.00 12.15
CA GLY A 264 -5.14 -15.44 12.03
C GLY A 264 -5.33 -15.91 10.59
N THR A 265 -6.04 -17.03 10.42
CA THR A 265 -6.10 -17.76 9.14
C THR A 265 -7.19 -17.30 8.17
N LYS A 266 -7.90 -16.20 8.50
CA LYS A 266 -8.94 -15.63 7.66
C LYS A 266 -8.57 -14.21 7.24
N PRO A 267 -8.59 -13.88 5.94
CA PRO A 267 -8.32 -12.51 5.49
C PRO A 267 -9.44 -11.57 5.95
N VAL A 268 -9.05 -10.48 6.62
CA VAL A 268 -9.97 -9.41 7.05
C VAL A 268 -9.90 -8.29 6.03
N LEU A 269 -11.00 -8.02 5.33
CA LEU A 269 -11.09 -6.88 4.41
C LEU A 269 -11.34 -5.58 5.18
N SER A 270 -10.43 -4.62 4.99
CA SER A 270 -10.55 -3.31 5.63
C SER A 270 -11.73 -2.49 5.12
N LYS A 271 -12.38 -1.76 6.01
CA LYS A 271 -13.36 -0.71 5.72
C LYS A 271 -12.81 0.70 6.01
N SER A 272 -11.63 0.77 6.60
CA SER A 272 -10.95 1.98 7.05
C SER A 272 -9.70 2.30 6.20
N GLY A 273 -9.53 1.64 5.05
CA GLY A 273 -8.43 1.88 4.11
C GLY A 273 -7.10 1.19 4.45
N LEU A 274 -7.10 0.21 5.35
CA LEU A 274 -5.94 -0.62 5.62
C LEU A 274 -5.76 -1.66 4.51
N LEU A 275 -4.54 -2.21 4.41
CA LEU A 275 -4.24 -3.29 3.50
C LEU A 275 -4.52 -4.65 4.16
N THR A 276 -5.26 -5.51 3.48
CA THR A 276 -5.32 -6.93 3.80
C THR A 276 -4.15 -7.62 3.11
N THR A 277 -3.33 -8.36 3.85
CA THR A 277 -2.13 -9.00 3.30
C THR A 277 -1.90 -10.37 3.92
N VAL A 278 -1.07 -11.19 3.28
CA VAL A 278 -0.52 -12.40 3.91
C VAL A 278 0.61 -11.98 4.85
N GLY A 279 0.60 -12.54 6.06
CA GLY A 279 1.62 -12.37 7.09
C GLY A 279 2.74 -13.39 6.96
N TYR A 280 2.42 -14.67 6.79
CA TYR A 280 3.36 -15.75 6.46
C TYR A 280 2.60 -17.05 6.15
N LYS A 281 3.30 -18.03 5.58
CA LYS A 281 2.82 -19.42 5.46
C LYS A 281 3.97 -20.39 5.70
N ILE A 282 3.72 -21.46 6.45
CA ILE A 282 4.72 -22.49 6.77
C ILE A 282 4.24 -23.79 6.15
N ASP A 283 5.05 -24.39 5.27
CA ASP A 283 4.72 -25.63 4.57
C ASP A 283 3.27 -25.66 4.02
N ALA A 284 2.53 -26.72 4.36
CA ALA A 284 1.14 -26.93 3.98
C ALA A 284 0.13 -26.31 4.96
N GLU A 285 0.59 -25.67 6.04
CA GLU A 285 -0.30 -25.06 7.03
C GLU A 285 -1.11 -23.90 6.41
N PRO A 286 -2.28 -23.58 6.98
CA PRO A 286 -3.05 -22.41 6.55
C PRO A 286 -2.22 -21.14 6.63
N ALA A 287 -2.33 -20.28 5.61
CA ALA A 287 -1.69 -18.98 5.63
C ALA A 287 -2.24 -18.13 6.79
N VAL A 288 -1.35 -17.37 7.42
CA VAL A 288 -1.69 -16.36 8.41
C VAL A 288 -1.79 -15.02 7.71
N TYR A 289 -2.85 -14.27 7.98
CA TYR A 289 -3.14 -12.98 7.38
C TYR A 289 -2.90 -11.85 8.38
N CYS A 290 -2.71 -10.65 7.83
CA CYS A 290 -2.56 -9.43 8.59
C CYS A 290 -3.42 -8.31 8.02
N LEU A 291 -3.78 -7.38 8.90
CA LEU A 291 -4.03 -6.01 8.48
C LEU A 291 -2.73 -5.21 8.58
N GLU A 292 -2.47 -4.41 7.56
CA GLU A 292 -1.32 -3.52 7.49
C GLU A 292 -1.78 -2.08 7.33
N GLY A 293 -1.17 -1.20 8.11
CA GLY A 293 -1.35 0.24 8.01
C GLY A 293 0.00 0.92 7.81
N SER A 294 0.06 1.80 6.82
CA SER A 294 1.27 2.54 6.49
C SER A 294 1.09 4.01 6.84
N ILE A 295 2.06 4.55 7.57
CA ILE A 295 2.16 5.97 7.93
C ILE A 295 3.35 6.52 7.14
N ALA A 296 3.10 7.42 6.19
CA ALA A 296 4.16 7.86 5.30
C ALA A 296 5.24 8.73 5.97
N ILE A 297 4.85 9.53 6.97
CA ILE A 297 5.72 10.53 7.58
C ILE A 297 5.79 10.31 9.09
N SER A 298 6.87 9.69 9.55
CA SER A 298 7.24 9.57 10.97
C SER A 298 8.69 10.06 11.19
N GLY A 299 9.69 9.23 10.95
CA GLY A 299 11.10 9.65 11.00
C GLY A 299 11.42 10.75 9.98
N ALA A 300 10.71 10.78 8.86
CA ALA A 300 10.78 11.87 7.87
C ALA A 300 10.38 13.23 8.47
N LEU A 301 9.48 13.28 9.46
CA LEU A 301 9.14 14.52 10.16
C LEU A 301 10.33 15.04 10.97
N ILE A 302 11.00 14.14 11.69
CA ILE A 302 12.19 14.48 12.48
C ILE A 302 13.33 14.93 11.56
N GLN A 303 13.51 14.24 10.43
CA GLN A 303 14.44 14.65 9.39
C GLN A 303 14.10 16.03 8.82
N TRP A 304 12.83 16.32 8.56
CA TRP A 304 12.41 17.63 8.05
C TRP A 304 12.67 18.76 9.05
N LEU A 305 12.45 18.52 10.35
CA LEU A 305 12.79 19.49 11.40
C LEU A 305 14.30 19.80 11.45
N ARG A 306 15.14 18.78 11.19
CA ARG A 306 16.60 18.91 11.09
C ARG A 306 17.01 19.67 9.83
N ASP A 307 16.59 19.19 8.66
CA ASP A 307 17.12 19.64 7.38
C ASP A 307 16.53 21.01 6.97
N ASN A 308 15.23 21.22 7.20
CA ASN A 308 14.51 22.38 6.71
C ASN A 308 14.36 23.48 7.78
N LEU A 309 13.97 23.11 9.00
CA LEU A 309 13.83 24.08 10.09
C LEU A 309 15.12 24.28 10.90
N LYS A 310 16.11 23.41 10.72
CA LYS A 310 17.43 23.50 11.38
C LYS A 310 17.33 23.65 12.89
N LEU A 311 16.39 22.92 13.51
CA LEU A 311 16.18 22.97 14.96
C LEU A 311 17.29 22.24 15.73
N PHE A 312 17.96 21.29 15.08
CA PHE A 312 19.05 20.45 15.59
C PHE A 312 19.90 19.92 14.42
N GLU A 313 21.10 19.41 14.70
CA GLU A 313 22.06 18.96 13.68
C GLU A 313 21.94 17.47 13.38
N LYS A 314 21.62 16.66 14.40
CA LYS A 314 21.46 15.20 14.28
C LYS A 314 20.06 14.79 14.71
N SER A 315 19.45 13.83 13.99
CA SER A 315 18.10 13.36 14.33
C SER A 315 17.97 12.81 15.75
N SER A 316 19.06 12.28 16.32
CA SER A 316 19.13 11.80 17.70
C SER A 316 18.96 12.90 18.76
N GLU A 317 19.18 14.17 18.40
CA GLU A 317 19.08 15.31 19.33
C GLU A 317 17.63 15.72 19.61
N VAL A 318 16.67 15.23 18.83
CA VAL A 318 15.25 15.61 18.97
C VAL A 318 14.70 15.26 20.35
N GLU A 319 15.13 14.15 20.94
CA GLU A 319 14.66 13.73 22.26
C GLU A 319 15.16 14.68 23.35
N ALA A 320 16.45 15.01 23.34
CA ALA A 320 17.03 15.95 24.29
C ALA A 320 16.36 17.33 24.18
N LEU A 321 16.07 17.78 22.96
CA LEU A 321 15.36 19.02 22.71
C LEU A 321 13.90 18.97 23.21
N ALA A 322 13.19 17.88 22.96
CA ALA A 322 11.83 17.70 23.45
C ALA A 322 11.79 17.63 25.00
N LYS A 323 12.83 17.09 25.65
CA LYS A 323 12.93 17.02 27.12
C LYS A 323 13.21 18.37 27.79
N THR A 324 13.45 19.46 27.05
CA THR A 324 13.56 20.80 27.64
C THR A 324 12.21 21.41 28.03
N VAL A 325 11.10 20.73 27.73
CA VAL A 325 9.73 21.13 28.06
C VAL A 325 8.97 19.93 28.65
N GLU A 326 7.97 20.21 29.48
CA GLU A 326 7.17 19.17 30.16
C GLU A 326 6.11 18.57 29.23
N ASP A 327 5.53 19.38 28.34
CA ASP A 327 4.45 18.99 27.41
C ASP A 327 4.62 19.63 26.03
N ASN A 328 3.63 19.44 25.14
CA ASN A 328 3.60 20.05 23.82
C ASN A 328 3.17 21.53 23.82
N GLY A 329 2.91 22.16 24.98
CA GLY A 329 2.49 23.56 25.09
C GLY A 329 1.14 23.88 24.45
N GLY A 330 0.33 22.86 24.14
CA GLY A 330 -0.95 22.99 23.42
C GLY A 330 -0.80 23.07 21.89
N ILE A 331 0.40 22.84 21.34
CA ILE A 331 0.59 22.77 19.89
C ILE A 331 0.43 21.34 19.37
N TYR A 332 -0.12 21.22 18.16
CA TYR A 332 -0.27 19.94 17.48
C TYR A 332 0.37 20.02 16.09
N PHE A 333 0.99 18.90 15.70
CA PHE A 333 1.58 18.72 14.39
C PHE A 333 0.79 17.66 13.61
N VAL A 334 0.30 18.01 12.41
CA VAL A 334 -0.27 17.06 11.45
C VAL A 334 0.75 16.89 10.33
N PRO A 335 1.53 15.79 10.28
CA PRO A 335 2.70 15.68 9.42
C PRO A 335 2.36 15.18 8.00
N ALA A 336 1.35 15.77 7.35
CA ALA A 336 0.87 15.34 6.05
C ALA A 336 1.68 15.91 4.86
N PHE A 337 3.01 15.83 4.88
CA PHE A 337 3.86 16.43 3.83
C PHE A 337 3.64 15.83 2.44
N SER A 338 3.25 14.55 2.39
CA SER A 338 2.92 13.82 1.16
C SER A 338 1.44 13.43 1.10
N GLY A 339 0.58 14.14 1.84
CA GLY A 339 -0.80 13.71 2.14
C GLY A 339 -0.88 12.80 3.36
N LEU A 340 -2.10 12.43 3.75
CA LEU A 340 -2.36 11.44 4.79
C LEU A 340 -2.68 10.09 4.15
N PHE A 341 -2.09 9.03 4.69
CA PHE A 341 -2.30 7.64 4.26
C PHE A 341 -3.39 7.02 5.13
N ALA A 342 -3.32 5.72 5.43
CA ALA A 342 -4.30 5.08 6.30
C ALA A 342 -4.36 5.79 7.69
N PRO A 343 -5.56 5.97 8.26
CA PRO A 343 -6.87 5.57 7.76
C PRO A 343 -7.57 6.61 6.85
N TYR A 344 -6.97 7.77 6.60
CA TYR A 344 -7.64 8.91 5.97
C TYR A 344 -7.58 8.95 4.43
N TRP A 345 -6.50 8.46 3.82
CA TRP A 345 -6.25 8.48 2.37
C TRP A 345 -6.51 9.83 1.71
N LYS A 346 -6.06 10.90 2.37
CA LYS A 346 -6.29 12.28 1.95
C LYS A 346 -5.05 12.85 1.28
N SER A 347 -4.95 12.66 -0.04
CA SER A 347 -3.80 13.10 -0.85
C SER A 347 -3.62 14.62 -0.94
N ASP A 348 -4.68 15.41 -0.73
CA ASP A 348 -4.65 16.87 -0.67
C ASP A 348 -4.28 17.42 0.72
N ALA A 349 -4.19 16.57 1.75
CA ALA A 349 -3.74 16.98 3.07
C ALA A 349 -2.30 17.51 3.01
N ARG A 350 -1.99 18.52 3.83
CA ARG A 350 -0.68 19.15 3.92
C ARG A 350 -0.24 19.27 5.37
N GLY A 351 1.07 19.39 5.57
CA GLY A 351 1.66 19.59 6.90
C GLY A 351 1.08 20.82 7.59
N VAL A 352 0.62 20.67 8.83
CA VAL A 352 0.02 21.76 9.62
C VAL A 352 0.59 21.76 11.04
N ILE A 353 0.94 22.94 11.53
CA ILE A 353 1.22 23.19 12.96
C ILE A 353 0.16 24.17 13.47
N VAL A 354 -0.57 23.80 14.52
CA VAL A 354 -1.63 24.62 15.12
C VAL A 354 -1.40 24.82 16.61
N GLY A 355 -2.05 25.83 17.18
CA GLY A 355 -1.98 26.14 18.62
C GLY A 355 -0.81 27.04 19.02
N LEU A 356 -0.12 27.67 18.05
CA LEU A 356 1.04 28.52 18.34
C LEU A 356 0.64 29.73 19.21
N THR A 357 1.31 29.89 20.35
CA THR A 357 1.24 31.06 21.22
C THR A 357 2.64 31.62 21.46
N ARG A 358 2.76 32.79 22.12
CA ARG A 358 4.05 33.40 22.45
C ARG A 358 4.89 32.56 23.45
N TYR A 359 4.27 31.64 24.17
CA TYR A 359 4.93 30.72 25.10
C TYR A 359 5.74 29.62 24.37
N ILE A 360 5.35 29.29 23.14
CA ILE A 360 5.91 28.17 22.38
C ILE A 360 7.37 28.42 22.00
N ASN A 361 8.16 27.36 22.06
CA ASN A 361 9.59 27.36 21.73
C ASN A 361 9.95 26.08 20.96
N LYS A 362 11.21 25.96 20.54
CA LYS A 362 11.69 24.80 19.76
C LYS A 362 11.55 23.44 20.46
N GLY A 363 11.59 23.41 21.80
CA GLY A 363 11.36 22.21 22.60
C GLY A 363 9.92 21.70 22.44
N HIS A 364 8.93 22.59 22.51
CA HIS A 364 7.52 22.26 22.27
C HIS A 364 7.30 21.71 20.85
N ILE A 365 7.97 22.27 19.83
CA ILE A 365 7.89 21.77 18.45
C ILE A 365 8.49 20.36 18.33
N ALA A 366 9.64 20.11 18.95
CA ALA A 366 10.25 18.78 18.99
C ALA A 366 9.34 17.77 19.71
N ARG A 367 8.75 18.15 20.85
CA ARG A 367 7.79 17.32 21.59
C ARG A 367 6.55 17.00 20.76
N ALA A 368 5.90 18.00 20.17
CA ALA A 368 4.71 17.81 19.34
C ALA A 368 4.96 16.94 18.10
N ALA A 369 6.18 16.97 17.53
CA ALA A 369 6.54 16.11 16.40
C ALA A 369 6.69 14.63 16.80
N LEU A 370 7.24 14.35 17.98
CA LEU A 370 7.28 12.99 18.52
C LEU A 370 5.85 12.51 18.83
N GLU A 371 5.05 13.33 19.51
CA GLU A 371 3.65 13.00 19.82
C GLU A 371 2.81 12.75 18.55
N ALA A 372 3.01 13.54 17.49
CA ALA A 372 2.34 13.33 16.20
C ALA A 372 2.66 11.98 15.56
N THR A 373 3.87 11.47 15.74
CA THR A 373 4.24 10.12 15.30
C THR A 373 3.44 9.06 16.08
N ALA A 374 3.25 9.27 17.38
CA ALA A 374 2.49 8.36 18.21
C ALA A 374 0.98 8.41 17.92
N TYR A 375 0.42 9.61 17.68
CA TYR A 375 -0.98 9.78 17.30
C TYR A 375 -1.30 9.07 15.98
N GLN A 376 -0.44 9.20 14.96
CA GLN A 376 -0.61 8.46 13.69
C GLN A 376 -0.55 6.94 13.90
N THR A 377 0.28 6.45 14.82
CA THR A 377 0.30 5.03 15.17
C THR A 377 -1.01 4.59 15.82
N ARG A 378 -1.54 5.41 16.73
CA ARG A 378 -2.81 5.12 17.42
C ARG A 378 -4.01 5.09 16.47
N GLU A 379 -4.13 6.05 15.56
CA GLU A 379 -5.26 6.07 14.61
C GLU A 379 -5.25 4.86 13.66
N VAL A 380 -4.05 4.38 13.28
CA VAL A 380 -3.89 3.15 12.48
C VAL A 380 -4.31 1.93 13.30
N LEU A 381 -3.89 1.83 14.56
CA LEU A 381 -4.29 0.74 15.43
C LEU A 381 -5.81 0.73 15.67
N ASP A 382 -6.40 1.88 15.99
CA ASP A 382 -7.84 2.02 16.20
C ASP A 382 -8.63 1.55 14.95
N ALA A 383 -8.14 1.87 13.76
CA ALA A 383 -8.70 1.38 12.50
C ALA A 383 -8.56 -0.15 12.33
N MET A 384 -7.41 -0.72 12.70
CA MET A 384 -7.16 -2.17 12.62
C MET A 384 -8.08 -2.95 13.55
N GLU A 385 -8.21 -2.51 14.80
CA GLU A 385 -9.07 -3.17 15.79
C GLU A 385 -10.54 -3.05 15.40
N LYS A 386 -10.95 -1.89 14.86
CA LYS A 386 -12.32 -1.68 14.37
C LYS A 386 -12.66 -2.59 13.18
N ASP A 387 -11.74 -2.75 12.24
CA ASP A 387 -11.99 -3.54 11.03
C ASP A 387 -11.92 -5.05 11.28
N SER A 388 -11.01 -5.49 12.15
CA SER A 388 -10.80 -6.92 12.44
C SER A 388 -11.62 -7.45 13.61
N GLY A 389 -12.00 -6.60 14.57
CA GLY A 389 -12.53 -7.04 15.86
C GLY A 389 -11.47 -7.69 16.77
N VAL A 390 -10.20 -7.71 16.34
CA VAL A 390 -9.08 -8.28 17.08
C VAL A 390 -8.38 -7.16 17.85
N LYS A 391 -8.18 -7.36 19.16
CA LYS A 391 -7.51 -6.37 20.02
C LYS A 391 -6.02 -6.63 20.10
N LEU A 392 -5.21 -5.58 20.04
CA LEU A 392 -3.78 -5.67 20.25
C LEU A 392 -3.47 -5.72 21.75
N ALA A 393 -2.76 -6.77 22.19
CA ALA A 393 -2.43 -6.94 23.61
C ALA A 393 -1.17 -6.18 24.03
N THR A 394 -0.20 -6.06 23.14
CA THR A 394 1.11 -5.44 23.37
C THR A 394 1.65 -4.97 22.03
N LEU A 395 2.22 -3.77 22.01
CA LEU A 395 2.83 -3.22 20.80
C LEU A 395 4.33 -3.56 20.78
N LYS A 396 4.72 -4.52 19.94
CA LYS A 396 6.14 -4.78 19.68
C LYS A 396 6.68 -3.75 18.69
N VAL A 397 7.87 -3.20 18.94
CA VAL A 397 8.40 -2.09 18.14
C VAL A 397 9.82 -2.36 17.68
N ASP A 398 10.16 -1.90 16.48
CA ASP A 398 11.51 -1.95 15.93
C ASP A 398 11.77 -0.73 15.02
N GLY A 399 12.98 -0.62 14.47
CA GLY A 399 13.40 0.53 13.65
C GLY A 399 14.12 1.64 14.43
N GLY A 400 14.68 2.62 13.72
CA GLY A 400 15.63 3.57 14.30
C GLY A 400 15.06 4.48 15.42
N MET A 401 13.75 4.76 15.43
CA MET A 401 13.18 5.66 16.45
C MET A 401 12.89 5.00 17.79
N VAL A 402 12.98 3.67 17.91
CA VAL A 402 12.67 2.96 19.17
C VAL A 402 13.66 3.23 20.29
N TYR A 403 14.79 3.88 19.97
CA TYR A 403 15.76 4.37 20.95
C TYR A 403 15.36 5.69 21.61
N ASN A 404 14.31 6.35 21.10
CA ASN A 404 13.75 7.55 21.70
C ASN A 404 12.79 7.16 22.84
N GLU A 405 13.29 7.18 24.07
CA GLU A 405 12.54 6.71 25.25
C GLU A 405 11.30 7.58 25.51
N LEU A 406 11.37 8.89 25.24
CA LEU A 406 10.22 9.78 25.33
C LEU A 406 9.09 9.38 24.36
N LEU A 407 9.43 9.06 23.11
CA LEU A 407 8.44 8.61 22.13
C LEU A 407 7.83 7.26 22.53
N MET A 408 8.66 6.30 22.94
CA MET A 408 8.20 4.97 23.34
C MET A 408 7.29 5.01 24.58
N GLN A 409 7.66 5.83 25.57
CA GLN A 409 6.82 6.05 26.75
C GLN A 409 5.49 6.71 26.37
N PHE A 410 5.53 7.79 25.60
CA PHE A 410 4.30 8.46 25.18
C PHE A 410 3.40 7.55 24.33
N GLN A 411 3.98 6.70 23.48
CA GLN A 411 3.24 5.70 22.73
C GLN A 411 2.52 4.71 23.67
N ALA A 412 3.19 4.22 24.71
CA ALA A 412 2.58 3.35 25.71
C ALA A 412 1.45 4.06 26.46
N ASP A 413 1.66 5.32 26.83
CA ASP A 413 0.68 6.14 27.56
C ASP A 413 -0.60 6.33 26.75
N ILE A 414 -0.50 6.67 25.46
CA ILE A 414 -1.70 6.92 24.64
C ILE A 414 -2.41 5.65 24.18
N LEU A 415 -1.72 4.50 24.15
CA LEU A 415 -2.32 3.21 23.80
C LEU A 415 -2.84 2.45 25.03
N SER A 416 -2.44 2.86 26.24
CA SER A 416 -2.74 2.17 27.48
C SER A 416 -2.34 0.68 27.45
N MET A 417 -1.19 0.37 26.84
CA MET A 417 -0.65 -0.99 26.74
C MET A 417 0.88 -0.99 26.74
N PRO A 418 1.53 -2.13 27.07
CA PRO A 418 2.97 -2.24 26.99
C PRO A 418 3.49 -2.00 25.57
N VAL A 419 4.57 -1.23 25.46
CA VAL A 419 5.38 -1.09 24.25
C VAL A 419 6.69 -1.83 24.49
N VAL A 420 6.96 -2.86 23.68
CA VAL A 420 8.09 -3.77 23.89
C VAL A 420 9.10 -3.61 22.77
N ARG A 421 10.30 -3.14 23.14
CA ARG A 421 11.47 -3.10 22.25
C ARG A 421 12.25 -4.41 22.39
N PRO A 422 12.50 -5.16 21.30
CA PRO A 422 13.26 -6.40 21.34
C PRO A 422 14.74 -6.12 21.64
N ARG A 423 15.42 -7.13 22.18
CA ARG A 423 16.87 -7.07 22.41
C ARG A 423 17.65 -7.08 21.10
N VAL A 424 17.18 -7.82 20.11
CA VAL A 424 17.70 -7.84 18.74
C VAL A 424 16.94 -6.80 17.93
N ALA A 425 17.62 -5.74 17.50
CA ALA A 425 16.98 -4.65 16.75
C ALA A 425 16.61 -5.06 15.31
N GLU A 426 17.40 -5.93 14.70
CA GLU A 426 17.22 -6.39 13.31
C GLU A 426 16.22 -7.55 13.21
N THR A 427 14.95 -7.27 13.56
CA THR A 427 13.87 -8.27 13.58
C THR A 427 13.52 -8.78 12.19
N THR A 428 13.73 -7.99 11.14
CA THR A 428 13.56 -8.40 9.74
C THR A 428 14.49 -9.57 9.39
N SER A 429 15.80 -9.41 9.61
CA SER A 429 16.77 -10.47 9.34
C SER A 429 16.55 -11.68 10.26
N LEU A 430 16.19 -11.45 11.52
CA LEU A 430 15.87 -12.52 12.46
C LEU A 430 14.67 -13.35 11.99
N GLY A 431 13.61 -12.72 11.49
CA GLY A 431 12.44 -13.42 10.96
C GLY A 431 12.74 -14.27 9.73
N ALA A 432 13.59 -13.77 8.81
CA ALA A 432 14.06 -14.55 7.68
C ALA A 432 14.90 -15.76 8.14
N ALA A 433 15.78 -15.57 9.13
CA ALA A 433 16.57 -16.65 9.73
C ALA A 433 15.67 -17.70 10.41
N TYR A 434 14.64 -17.26 11.14
CA TYR A 434 13.64 -18.15 11.74
C TYR A 434 12.87 -18.96 10.71
N ALA A 435 12.43 -18.34 9.61
CA ALA A 435 11.75 -19.05 8.52
C ALA A 435 12.65 -20.12 7.89
N ALA A 436 13.88 -19.77 7.51
CA ALA A 436 14.83 -20.74 6.96
C ALA A 436 15.20 -21.84 7.97
N GLY A 437 15.40 -21.47 9.24
CA GLY A 437 15.75 -22.40 10.31
C GLY A 437 14.64 -23.40 10.63
N LEU A 438 13.36 -22.97 10.61
CA LEU A 438 12.22 -23.87 10.73
C LEU A 438 12.17 -24.86 9.55
N ALA A 439 12.36 -24.36 8.32
CA ALA A 439 12.30 -25.20 7.12
C ALA A 439 13.33 -26.35 7.13
N VAL A 440 14.50 -26.14 7.73
CA VAL A 440 15.57 -27.17 7.82
C VAL A 440 15.61 -27.89 9.17
N GLY A 441 14.69 -27.61 10.09
CA GLY A 441 14.65 -28.23 11.42
C GLY A 441 15.77 -27.78 12.36
N PHE A 442 16.31 -26.57 12.19
CA PHE A 442 17.17 -25.95 13.21
C PHE A 442 16.37 -25.56 14.46
N TRP A 443 15.11 -25.16 14.26
CA TRP A 443 14.08 -25.07 15.31
C TRP A 443 12.93 -26.02 14.94
N ASP A 444 12.32 -26.67 15.93
CA ASP A 444 11.28 -27.67 15.67
C ASP A 444 9.91 -27.02 15.43
N ASN A 445 9.64 -25.88 16.07
CA ASN A 445 8.33 -25.26 16.05
C ASN A 445 8.35 -23.76 16.44
N LEU A 446 7.19 -23.10 16.32
CA LEU A 446 7.02 -21.66 16.63
C LEU A 446 7.20 -21.31 18.12
N GLU A 447 7.02 -22.26 19.04
CA GLU A 447 7.24 -22.04 20.47
C GLU A 447 8.74 -21.97 20.79
N ASP A 448 9.57 -22.79 20.14
CA ASP A 448 11.03 -22.71 20.27
C ASP A 448 11.54 -21.32 19.86
N LEU A 449 10.96 -20.73 18.81
CA LEU A 449 11.29 -19.38 18.36
C LEU A 449 10.89 -18.29 19.36
N ARG A 450 9.83 -18.51 20.15
CA ARG A 450 9.43 -17.58 21.23
C ARG A 450 10.39 -17.62 22.41
N GLN A 451 11.04 -18.75 22.63
CA GLN A 451 11.96 -18.97 23.75
C GLN A 451 13.40 -18.51 23.47
N ASN A 452 13.76 -18.40 22.18
CA ASN A 452 15.05 -17.89 21.70
C ASN A 452 15.18 -16.37 21.89
#